data_AF-A0A6G6WSU8-F1
#
_entry.id   AF-A0A6G6WSU8-F1
#
_cell.length_a   1.000
_cell.length_b   1.000
_cell.length_c   1.000
_cell.angle_alpha   90.00
_cell.angle_beta   90.00
_cell.angle_gamma   90.00
#
_symmetry.space_group_name_H-M   'P 1'
#
loop_
_entity.id
_entity.type
_entity.pdbx_description
1 polymer ?
#
loop_
_entity_poly.entity_id
_entity_poly.type
_entity_poly.pdbx_seq_one_letter_code
_entity_poly.pdbx_strand_id
1 'polypeptide(L)' 'MSVVAGLLWYFVIFEPDGGLVTTPMPFENDEQCQTAMAEFQEKYPASAWDTQCISPDD' A
#
# COMPACT_ATOMS: atom_id res chain seq x y z
N MET A 1 15.58 -13.21 -18.21
CA MET A 1 14.42 -12.43 -17.76
C MET A 1 14.98 -11.13 -17.23
N SER A 2 14.87 -10.04 -17.99
CA SER A 2 15.25 -8.73 -17.47
C SER A 2 14.31 -8.44 -16.31
N VAL A 3 14.85 -8.42 -15.10
CA VAL A 3 14.26 -7.65 -14.01
C VAL A 3 14.31 -6.21 -14.49
N VAL A 4 13.27 -5.78 -15.20
CA VAL A 4 12.85 -4.40 -15.02
C VAL A 4 12.55 -4.38 -13.54
N ALA A 5 13.46 -3.85 -12.74
CA ALA A 5 13.16 -3.37 -11.41
C ALA A 5 12.12 -2.27 -11.66
N GLY A 6 10.88 -2.69 -11.90
CA GLY A 6 9.76 -1.80 -12.06
C GLY A 6 9.74 -0.99 -10.80
N LEU A 7 9.55 0.31 -10.97
CA LEU A 7 9.23 1.18 -9.87
C LEU A 7 7.88 0.68 -9.31
N LEU A 8 7.96 -0.22 -8.34
CA LEU A 8 6.85 -0.92 -7.72
C LEU A 8 6.39 -0.16 -6.48
N TRP A 9 5.10 0.16 -6.45
CA TRP A 9 4.45 0.82 -5.34
C TRP A 9 3.97 -0.20 -4.31
N TYR A 10 4.16 0.08 -3.03
CA TYR A 10 3.74 -0.81 -1.96
C TYR A 10 2.65 -0.16 -1.14
N PHE A 11 1.56 -0.89 -0.89
CA PHE A 11 0.55 -0.45 0.06
C PHE A 11 0.84 -1.06 1.43
N VAL A 12 1.06 -0.19 2.42
CA VAL A 12 1.39 -0.55 3.79
C VAL A 12 0.25 -0.11 4.70
N ILE A 13 -0.16 -1.00 5.57
CA ILE A 13 -1.21 -0.80 6.56
C ILE A 13 -0.59 -1.04 7.93
N PHE A 14 -0.64 -0.03 8.78
CA PHE A 14 -0.29 -0.11 10.19
C PHE A 14 -1.56 -0.38 10.98
N GLU A 15 -1.57 -1.52 11.66
CA GLU A 15 -2.66 -1.93 12.52
C GLU A 15 -2.61 -1.12 13.83
N PRO A 16 -3.77 -0.82 14.44
CA PRO A 16 -3.83 -0.08 15.70
C PRO A 16 -3.06 -0.76 16.84
N ASP A 17 -2.99 -2.10 16.81
CA ASP A 17 -2.29 -2.92 17.80
C ASP A 17 -0.77 -3.01 17.56
N GLY A 18 -0.22 -2.26 16.59
CA GLY A 18 1.21 -2.22 16.29
C GLY A 18 1.71 -3.28 15.31
N GLY A 19 0.79 -3.89 14.55
CA GLY A 19 1.09 -4.78 13.42
C GLY A 19 1.38 -4.00 12.15
N LEU A 20 2.14 -4.60 11.22
CA LEU A 20 2.37 -4.06 9.90
C LEU A 20 1.93 -5.10 8.87
N VAL A 21 0.98 -4.72 8.03
CA VAL A 21 0.45 -5.54 6.94
C VAL A 21 0.78 -4.84 5.64
N THR A 22 1.63 -5.45 4.82
CA THR A 22 1.86 -5.00 3.45
C THR A 22 1.01 -5.82 2.49
N THR A 23 0.60 -5.21 1.38
CA THR A 23 -0.01 -5.99 0.31
C THR A 23 0.99 -7.01 -0.23
N PRO A 24 0.58 -8.28 -0.40
CA PRO A 24 1.48 -9.32 -0.90
C PRO A 24 1.87 -9.10 -2.37
N MET A 25 1.11 -8.26 -3.08
CA MET A 25 1.39 -7.86 -4.46
C MET A 25 1.67 -6.34 -4.50
N PRO A 26 2.80 -5.93 -5.10
CA PRO A 26 3.07 -4.53 -5.36
C PRO A 26 2.24 -4.03 -6.55
N PHE A 27 2.02 -2.72 -6.57
CA PHE A 27 1.33 -2.00 -7.63
C PHE A 27 2.31 -1.45 -8.66
N GLU A 28 1.86 -1.33 -9.91
CA GLU A 28 2.71 -0.85 -11.00
C GLU A 28 2.79 0.68 -11.05
N ASN A 29 1.86 1.40 -10.40
CA ASN A 29 1.80 2.86 -10.37
C ASN A 29 1.12 3.38 -9.08
N ASP A 30 1.31 4.67 -8.81
CA ASP A 30 0.73 5.36 -7.65
C ASP A 30 -0.80 5.30 -7.65
N GLU A 31 -1.45 5.56 -8.79
CA GLU A 31 -2.92 5.57 -8.89
C GLU A 31 -3.55 4.25 -8.44
N GLN A 32 -2.95 3.11 -8.83
CA GLN A 32 -3.39 1.80 -8.38
C GLN A 32 -3.23 1.62 -6.86
N CYS A 33 -2.12 2.11 -6.28
CA CYS A 33 -1.90 2.05 -4.83
C CYS A 33 -2.91 2.94 -4.08
N GLN A 34 -3.10 4.18 -4.52
CA GLN A 34 -4.05 5.12 -3.94
C GLN A 34 -5.49 4.61 -4.01
N THR A 35 -5.85 3.95 -5.13
CA THR A 35 -7.17 3.32 -5.28
C THR A 35 -7.36 2.20 -4.27
N ALA A 36 -6.37 1.33 -4.10
CA ALA A 36 -6.43 0.26 -3.09
C ALA A 36 -6.51 0.81 -1.65
N MET A 37 -5.81 1.90 -1.37
CA MET A 37 -5.89 2.60 -0.09
C MET A 37 -7.30 3.17 0.16
N ALA A 38 -7.90 3.82 -0.84
CA ALA A 38 -9.27 4.34 -0.72
C ALA A 38 -10.28 3.20 -0.48
N GLU A 39 -10.20 2.10 -1.24
CA GLU A 39 -11.05 0.92 -1.02
C GLU A 39 -10.86 0.30 0.37
N PHE A 40 -9.64 0.31 0.90
CA PHE A 40 -9.35 -0.15 2.25
C PHE A 40 -9.99 0.77 3.30
N GLN A 41 -9.82 2.08 3.15
CA GLN A 41 -10.40 3.08 4.06
C GLN A 41 -11.94 3.11 4.03
N GLU A 42 -12.57 2.74 2.91
CA GLU A 42 -14.02 2.55 2.85
C GLU A 42 -14.49 1.31 3.61
N LYS A 43 -13.71 0.22 3.57
CA LYS A 43 -14.05 -1.04 4.27
C LYS A 43 -13.72 -1.00 5.76
N TYR A 44 -12.65 -0.31 6.13
CA TYR A 44 -12.14 -0.23 7.49
C TYR A 44 -12.13 1.23 7.92
N PRO A 45 -12.93 1.63 8.94
CA PRO A 45 -13.00 3.02 9.35
C PRO A 45 -11.60 3.53 9.73
N ALA A 46 -11.15 4.55 9.00
CA ALA A 46 -9.78 5.10 9.03
C ALA A 46 -9.29 5.62 10.39
N SER A 47 -10.13 5.58 11.43
CA SER A 47 -9.80 6.07 12.78
C SER A 47 -8.82 5.18 13.53
N ALA A 48 -8.62 3.95 13.09
CA ALA A 48 -7.79 2.94 13.76
C ALA A 48 -6.61 2.43 12.91
N TRP A 49 -6.59 2.71 11.61
CA TRP A 49 -5.60 2.15 10.68
C TRP A 49 -4.83 3.29 10.04
N ASP A 50 -3.50 3.25 10.12
CA ASP A 50 -2.64 4.15 9.36
C ASP A 50 -2.23 3.46 8.06
N THR A 51 -2.39 4.13 6.93
CA THR A 51 -2.28 3.52 5.61
C THR A 51 -1.40 4.39 4.73
N GLN A 52 -0.42 3.77 4.06
CA GLN A 52 0.57 4.49 3.25
C GLN A 52 0.84 3.80 1.92
N CYS A 53 0.97 4.60 0.87
CA CYS A 53 1.51 4.18 -0.41
C CYS A 53 2.98 4.57 -0.48
N ILE A 54 3.85 3.56 -0.43
CA ILE A 54 5.30 3.73 -0.47
C ILE A 54 5.75 3.68 -1.92
N SER A 55 6.44 4.74 -2.33
CA SER A 55 7.03 4.81 -3.64
C SER A 55 8.29 3.94 -3.70
N PRO A 56 8.62 3.35 -4.85
CA PRO A 56 9.84 2.58 -5.07
C PRO A 56 11.14 3.39 -4.94
N ASP A 57 11.05 4.72 -4.95
CA ASP A 57 12.17 5.65 -4.81
C ASP A 57 12.30 6.24 -3.38
N ASP A 58 11.44 5.82 -2.43
CA ASP A 58 11.44 6.28 -1.02
C ASP A 58 12.46 5.53 -0.14
#